data_AF-A0A5J4UTW1-F1
#
_entry.id   AF-A0A5J4UTW1-F1
#
_cell.length_a   1.000
_cell.length_b   1.000
_cell.length_c   1.000
_cell.angle_alpha   90.00
_cell.angle_beta   90.00
_cell.angle_gamma   90.00
#
_symmetry.space_group_name_H-M   'P 1'
#
loop_
_entity.id
_entity.type
_entity.pdbx_description
1 polymer ?
#
loop_
_entity_poly.entity_id
_entity_poly.type
_entity_poly.pdbx_seq_one_letter_code
_entity_poly.pdbx_strand_id
1 'polypeptide(L)'
;MQDAARAIISFTDSYAYKKQRKQKKQPESESTDSLIEIAAYLEYLSDKIGYNNAIKQMIKNQNLLRPLASLTMFKLGNHSNQEVDRLRLKVRQKSRWCLGWIPIYGDEQDFADLVNVQYGKVICISLSTAGGIGEENDDEIGNGLMHIQIFLGEQHEGRNDDEQPSFQPLPLLSRMTEEQIEEEGAIEEVEAQMINNGYDSDIKYFANRAKAETLNHFIQ
;
A
#
# COMPACT_ATOMS: atom_id res chain seq x y z
N MET A 1 -14.06 12.79 -5.67
CA MET A 1 -13.12 11.66 -5.94
C MET A 1 -12.19 11.98 -7.10
N GLN A 2 -12.71 12.40 -8.26
CA GLN A 2 -11.86 12.80 -9.39
C GLN A 2 -10.88 13.95 -9.06
N ASP A 3 -11.33 14.98 -8.33
CA ASP A 3 -10.44 16.10 -7.98
C ASP A 3 -9.32 15.67 -7.02
N ALA A 4 -9.67 14.89 -5.99
CA ALA A 4 -8.70 14.26 -5.09
C ALA A 4 -7.69 13.40 -5.86
N ALA A 5 -8.17 12.59 -6.81
CA ALA A 5 -7.31 11.75 -7.62
C ALA A 5 -6.32 12.56 -8.46
N ARG A 6 -6.81 13.60 -9.16
CA ARG A 6 -5.96 14.50 -9.96
C ARG A 6 -4.92 15.21 -9.10
N ALA A 7 -5.29 15.66 -7.91
CA ALA A 7 -4.36 16.31 -6.99
C ALA A 7 -3.24 15.36 -6.56
N ILE A 8 -3.57 14.13 -6.17
CA ILE A 8 -2.60 13.10 -5.77
C ILE A 8 -1.65 12.76 -6.92
N ILE A 9 -2.18 12.49 -8.12
CA ILE A 9 -1.37 12.18 -9.32
C ILE A 9 -0.42 13.33 -9.64
N SER A 10 -0.94 14.56 -9.70
CA SER A 10 -0.13 15.74 -10.00
C SER A 10 0.97 15.95 -8.95
N PHE A 11 0.67 15.68 -7.68
CA PHE A 11 1.64 15.78 -6.61
C PHE A 11 2.75 14.72 -6.74
N THR A 12 2.38 13.46 -6.99
CA THR A 12 3.35 12.37 -7.15
C THR A 12 4.22 12.53 -8.40
N ASP A 13 3.65 12.99 -9.51
CA ASP A 13 4.38 13.20 -10.77
C ASP A 13 5.41 14.33 -10.61
N SER A 14 5.01 15.43 -9.96
CA SER A 14 5.92 16.53 -9.63
C SER A 14 7.08 16.07 -8.75
N TYR A 15 6.82 15.19 -7.78
CA TYR A 15 7.84 14.63 -6.90
C TYR A 15 8.79 13.67 -7.65
N ALA A 16 8.25 12.74 -8.43
CA ALA A 16 9.02 11.77 -9.21
C ALA A 16 9.95 12.47 -10.22
N TYR A 17 9.43 13.48 -10.92
CA TYR A 17 10.19 14.30 -11.85
C TYR A 17 11.41 14.97 -11.19
N LYS A 18 11.26 15.47 -9.96
CA LYS A 18 12.35 16.14 -9.22
C LYS A 18 13.41 15.15 -8.71
N LYS A 19 13.00 13.95 -8.29
CA LYS A 19 13.92 12.87 -7.87
C LYS A 19 14.89 12.49 -8.99
N GLN A 20 14.42 12.42 -10.24
CA GLN A 20 15.25 12.08 -11.40
C GLN A 20 16.30 13.16 -11.73
N ARG A 21 16.03 14.44 -11.43
CA ARG A 21 16.91 15.56 -11.78
C ARG A 21 17.92 15.98 -10.71
N LYS A 22 18.02 15.28 -9.57
CA LYS A 22 18.96 15.58 -8.46
C LYS A 22 19.01 17.08 -8.07
N GLN A 23 17.87 17.78 -8.10
CA GLN A 23 17.85 19.18 -7.68
C GLN A 23 18.12 19.26 -6.16
N LYS A 24 19.15 20.02 -5.76
CA LYS A 24 19.56 20.22 -4.35
C LYS A 24 18.70 21.22 -3.57
N LYS A 25 17.73 21.89 -4.21
CA LYS A 25 16.84 22.86 -3.55
C LYS A 25 15.60 22.14 -3.02
N GLN A 26 15.17 22.51 -1.80
CA GLN A 26 13.86 22.11 -1.26
C GLN A 26 12.77 22.41 -2.31
N PRO A 27 11.82 21.50 -2.56
CA PRO A 27 10.90 21.63 -3.67
C PRO A 27 9.93 22.80 -3.44
N GLU A 28 9.73 23.64 -4.45
CA GLU A 28 8.66 24.68 -4.45
C GLU A 28 7.24 24.08 -4.38
N SER A 29 7.08 22.74 -4.52
CA SER A 29 5.82 22.02 -4.34
C SER A 29 5.71 21.33 -2.98
N GLU A 30 6.74 21.40 -2.15
CA GLU A 30 6.75 20.88 -0.79
C GLU A 30 6.42 22.02 0.17
N SER A 31 5.37 22.77 -0.17
CA SER A 31 4.78 23.69 0.77
C SER A 31 4.00 22.87 1.81
N THR A 32 4.01 23.34 3.06
CA THR A 32 3.18 22.78 4.13
C THR A 32 1.72 22.67 3.67
N ASP A 33 1.23 23.67 2.92
CA ASP A 33 -0.13 23.73 2.39
C ASP A 33 -0.43 22.57 1.43
N SER A 34 0.49 22.25 0.52
CA SER A 34 0.33 21.11 -0.40
C SER A 34 0.27 19.78 0.35
N LEU A 35 1.08 19.60 1.40
CA LEU A 35 1.04 18.39 2.21
C LEU A 35 -0.26 18.26 3.03
N ILE A 36 -0.75 19.38 3.57
CA ILE A 36 -2.05 19.44 4.27
C ILE A 36 -3.18 19.05 3.31
N GLU A 37 -3.19 19.62 2.10
CA GLU A 37 -4.19 19.32 1.08
C GLU A 37 -4.16 17.83 0.68
N ILE A 38 -2.99 17.28 0.40
CA ILE A 38 -2.86 15.87 0.02
C ILE A 38 -3.27 14.94 1.18
N ALA A 39 -2.89 15.26 2.42
CA ALA A 39 -3.32 14.48 3.58
C ALA A 39 -4.85 14.49 3.75
N ALA A 40 -5.50 15.63 3.50
CA ALA A 40 -6.96 15.74 3.54
C ALA A 40 -7.63 14.94 2.41
N TYR A 41 -7.08 14.96 1.20
CA TYR A 41 -7.61 14.15 0.10
C TYR A 41 -7.45 12.65 0.33
N LEU A 42 -6.32 12.21 0.91
CA LEU A 42 -6.12 10.81 1.27
C LEU A 42 -7.09 10.36 2.36
N GLU A 43 -7.35 11.22 3.36
CA GLU A 43 -8.36 10.97 4.40
C GLU A 43 -9.76 10.82 3.79
N TYR A 44 -10.14 11.76 2.91
CA TYR A 44 -11.39 11.67 2.15
C TYR A 44 -11.48 10.37 1.31
N LEU A 45 -10.39 9.95 0.65
CA LEU A 45 -10.37 8.72 -0.13
C LEU A 45 -10.52 7.48 0.75
N SER A 46 -9.80 7.41 1.86
CA SER A 46 -9.88 6.31 2.82
C SER A 46 -11.31 6.11 3.30
N ASP A 47 -11.99 7.20 3.69
CA ASP A 47 -13.39 7.14 4.12
C ASP A 47 -14.31 6.65 2.97
N LYS A 48 -14.06 7.11 1.74
CA LYS A 48 -14.87 6.68 0.59
C LYS A 48 -14.67 5.21 0.24
N ILE A 49 -13.45 4.70 0.36
CA ILE A 49 -13.15 3.28 0.14
C ILE A 49 -13.85 2.44 1.21
N GLY A 50 -13.73 2.81 2.49
CA GLY A 50 -14.33 2.08 3.60
C GLY A 50 -15.86 2.06 3.61
N TYR A 51 -16.52 3.16 3.24
CA TYR A 51 -17.99 3.28 3.40
C TYR A 51 -18.82 3.03 2.13
N ASN A 52 -18.24 3.08 0.92
CA ASN A 52 -19.05 3.19 -0.31
C ASN A 52 -18.61 2.28 -1.48
N ASN A 53 -17.80 1.25 -1.23
CA ASN A 53 -17.22 0.39 -2.29
C ASN A 53 -16.69 1.22 -3.49
N ALA A 54 -16.00 2.31 -3.17
CA ALA A 54 -15.39 3.21 -4.16
C ALA A 54 -14.24 2.57 -4.95
N ILE A 55 -13.87 1.34 -4.58
CA ILE A 55 -12.78 0.54 -5.15
C ILE A 55 -12.90 0.46 -6.67
N LYS A 56 -14.09 0.14 -7.19
CA LYS A 56 -14.36 0.08 -8.64
C LYS A 56 -14.02 1.38 -9.37
N GLN A 57 -14.37 2.52 -8.78
CA GLN A 57 -14.06 3.83 -9.38
C GLN A 57 -12.56 4.13 -9.32
N MET A 58 -11.89 3.72 -8.24
CA MET A 58 -10.46 3.95 -8.06
C MET A 58 -9.62 3.10 -9.02
N ILE A 59 -9.94 1.80 -9.17
CA ILE A 59 -9.23 0.87 -10.06
C ILE A 59 -9.50 1.24 -11.52
N LYS A 60 -10.76 1.42 -11.92
CA LYS A 60 -11.13 1.56 -13.35
C LYS A 60 -10.86 2.95 -13.93
N ASN A 61 -10.97 4.01 -13.12
CA ASN A 61 -11.08 5.36 -13.66
C ASN A 61 -9.96 6.31 -13.26
N GLN A 62 -9.17 5.99 -12.22
CA GLN A 62 -8.29 6.98 -11.61
C GLN A 62 -6.80 6.60 -11.57
N ASN A 63 -6.41 5.35 -11.89
CA ASN A 63 -4.99 4.91 -11.87
C ASN A 63 -4.24 5.28 -10.57
N LEU A 64 -4.93 5.28 -9.43
CA LEU A 64 -4.39 5.82 -8.17
C LEU A 64 -3.44 4.88 -7.43
N LEU A 65 -3.43 3.58 -7.77
CA LEU A 65 -2.66 2.57 -7.04
C LEU A 65 -1.15 2.89 -7.02
N ARG A 66 -0.57 3.24 -8.17
CA ARG A 66 0.86 3.58 -8.29
C ARG A 66 1.21 4.91 -7.59
N PRO A 67 0.43 6.00 -7.75
CA PRO A 67 0.58 7.21 -6.94
C PRO A 67 0.55 6.93 -5.43
N LEU A 68 -0.45 6.16 -4.95
CA LEU A 68 -0.58 5.81 -3.53
C LEU A 68 0.63 5.03 -3.03
N ALA A 69 1.10 4.00 -3.75
CA ALA A 69 2.31 3.27 -3.40
C ALA A 69 3.58 4.14 -3.47
N SER A 70 3.62 5.17 -4.31
CA SER A 70 4.74 6.12 -4.29
C SER A 70 4.73 7.00 -3.04
N LEU A 71 3.55 7.32 -2.51
CA LEU A 71 3.38 8.12 -1.30
C LEU A 71 3.67 7.34 -0.01
N THR A 72 3.53 6.01 0.01
CA THR A 72 4.00 5.20 1.15
C THR A 72 5.52 5.27 1.32
N MET A 73 6.23 5.48 0.21
CA MET A 73 7.68 5.63 0.11
C MET A 73 8.16 7.08 0.14
N PHE A 74 7.29 8.02 0.53
CA PHE A 74 7.64 9.43 0.60
C PHE A 74 8.72 9.64 1.67
N LYS A 75 9.88 10.17 1.27
CA LYS A 75 11.05 10.31 2.16
C LYS A 75 10.78 11.35 3.24
N LEU A 76 11.13 11.05 4.49
CA LEU A 76 11.23 12.07 5.53
C LEU A 76 12.42 13.00 5.21
N GLY A 77 12.27 14.28 5.52
CA GLY A 77 13.33 15.26 5.32
C GLY A 77 14.39 15.16 6.41
N ASN A 78 15.32 16.11 6.45
CA ASN A 78 16.46 16.09 7.36
C ASN A 78 16.12 16.41 8.84
N HIS A 79 14.91 16.08 9.31
CA HIS A 79 14.40 16.35 10.66
C HIS A 79 14.47 17.81 11.15
N SER A 80 14.74 18.75 10.25
CA SER A 80 14.88 20.18 10.58
C SER A 80 13.54 20.90 10.73
N ASN A 81 12.43 20.29 10.27
CA ASN A 81 11.08 20.83 10.39
C ASN A 81 10.10 19.73 10.84
N GLN A 82 9.90 19.66 12.17
CA GLN A 82 9.05 18.66 12.81
C GLN A 82 7.60 18.66 12.31
N GLU A 83 7.06 19.81 11.89
CA GLU A 83 5.68 19.91 11.40
C GLU A 83 5.56 19.27 10.01
N VAL A 84 6.49 19.59 9.11
CA VAL A 84 6.53 18.99 7.76
C VAL A 84 6.73 17.49 7.87
N ASP A 85 7.61 17.00 8.75
CA ASP A 85 7.83 15.56 8.91
C ASP A 85 6.59 14.84 9.47
N ARG A 86 5.82 15.47 10.37
CA ARG A 86 4.52 14.93 10.80
C ARG A 86 3.52 14.83 9.65
N LEU A 87 3.47 15.84 8.78
CA LEU A 87 2.58 15.81 7.62
C LEU A 87 3.00 14.72 6.62
N ARG A 88 4.31 14.56 6.39
CA ARG A 88 4.85 13.48 5.55
C ARG A 88 4.45 12.10 6.10
N LEU A 89 4.62 11.90 7.41
CA LEU A 89 4.19 10.66 8.05
C LEU A 89 2.68 10.42 7.88
N LYS A 90 1.84 11.46 8.08
CA LYS A 90 0.40 11.37 7.85
C LYS A 90 0.07 10.98 6.39
N VAL A 91 0.76 11.55 5.41
CA VAL A 91 0.60 11.19 3.99
C VAL A 91 0.94 9.73 3.74
N ARG A 92 2.04 9.22 4.30
CA ARG A 92 2.44 7.81 4.20
C ARG A 92 1.38 6.89 4.80
N GLN A 93 0.96 7.16 6.04
CA GLN A 93 -0.04 6.38 6.78
C GLN A 93 -1.38 6.31 6.04
N LYS A 94 -1.91 7.47 5.64
CA LYS A 94 -3.21 7.50 4.94
C LYS A 94 -3.15 6.84 3.57
N SER A 95 -2.00 6.91 2.88
CA SER A 95 -1.80 6.20 1.61
C SER A 95 -1.79 4.68 1.81
N ARG A 96 -1.11 4.18 2.86
CA ARG A 96 -1.12 2.76 3.25
C ARG A 96 -2.54 2.28 3.57
N TRP A 97 -3.31 3.06 4.33
CA TRP A 97 -4.71 2.74 4.62
C TRP A 97 -5.56 2.70 3.36
N CYS A 98 -5.43 3.67 2.45
CA CYS A 98 -6.17 3.65 1.18
C CYS A 98 -5.91 2.37 0.39
N LEU A 99 -4.68 1.85 0.38
CA LEU A 99 -4.35 0.58 -0.26
C LEU A 99 -4.93 -0.61 0.52
N GLY A 100 -4.73 -0.65 1.84
CA GLY A 100 -5.18 -1.75 2.70
C GLY A 100 -6.69 -2.02 2.68
N TRP A 101 -7.51 -0.99 2.54
CA TRP A 101 -8.97 -1.14 2.48
C TRP A 101 -9.48 -1.76 1.18
N ILE A 102 -8.67 -1.78 0.11
CA ILE A 102 -9.08 -2.27 -1.20
C ILE A 102 -9.46 -3.76 -1.18
N PRO A 103 -8.60 -4.69 -0.72
CA PRO A 103 -8.94 -6.11 -0.74
C PRO A 103 -10.15 -6.42 0.14
N ILE A 104 -10.29 -5.77 1.31
CA ILE A 104 -11.34 -6.04 2.31
C ILE A 104 -12.78 -5.96 1.74
N TYR A 105 -13.03 -5.04 0.80
CA TYR A 105 -14.39 -4.85 0.24
C TYR A 105 -14.52 -5.28 -1.23
N GLY A 106 -13.47 -5.83 -1.83
CA GLY A 106 -13.49 -6.28 -3.21
C GLY A 106 -14.28 -7.58 -3.40
N ASP A 107 -14.99 -7.69 -4.52
CA ASP A 107 -15.56 -8.95 -5.02
C ASP A 107 -14.59 -9.69 -5.97
N GLU A 108 -14.97 -10.86 -6.46
CA GLU A 108 -14.17 -11.64 -7.42
C GLU A 108 -13.67 -10.83 -8.62
N GLN A 109 -14.53 -9.97 -9.18
CA GLN A 109 -14.17 -9.14 -10.33
C GLN A 109 -13.19 -8.04 -9.94
N ASP A 110 -13.34 -7.46 -8.74
CA ASP A 110 -12.39 -6.48 -8.21
C ASP A 110 -11.00 -7.10 -8.02
N PHE A 111 -10.91 -8.34 -7.54
CA PHE A 111 -9.65 -9.09 -7.45
C PHE A 111 -9.01 -9.30 -8.84
N ALA A 112 -9.79 -9.72 -9.84
CA ALA A 112 -9.29 -9.84 -11.21
C ALA A 112 -8.78 -8.51 -11.75
N ASP A 113 -9.52 -7.42 -11.50
CA ASP A 113 -9.14 -6.07 -11.94
C ASP A 113 -7.85 -5.61 -11.24
N LEU A 114 -7.66 -5.92 -9.95
CA LEU A 114 -6.45 -5.62 -9.18
C LEU A 114 -5.22 -6.36 -9.71
N VAL A 115 -5.34 -7.67 -9.95
CA VAL A 115 -4.24 -8.47 -10.50
C VAL A 115 -3.83 -7.96 -11.89
N ASN A 116 -4.81 -7.60 -12.73
CA ASN A 116 -4.55 -7.04 -14.06
C ASN A 116 -3.76 -5.72 -14.03
N VAL A 117 -3.97 -4.89 -13.01
CA VAL A 117 -3.21 -3.63 -12.82
C VAL A 117 -1.96 -3.80 -11.96
N GLN A 118 -1.52 -5.04 -11.74
CA GLN A 118 -0.33 -5.42 -10.97
C GLN A 118 -0.37 -4.96 -9.52
N TYR A 119 -1.53 -5.10 -8.87
CA TYR A 119 -1.69 -4.72 -7.47
C TYR A 119 -0.77 -5.48 -6.52
N GLY A 120 -0.37 -6.72 -6.84
CA GLY A 120 0.63 -7.47 -6.08
C GLY A 120 1.94 -6.68 -5.90
N LYS A 121 2.41 -6.01 -6.96
CA LYS A 121 3.59 -5.12 -6.88
C LYS A 121 3.32 -3.88 -6.02
N VAL A 122 2.10 -3.34 -6.08
CA VAL A 122 1.70 -2.12 -5.35
C VAL A 122 1.70 -2.36 -3.84
N ILE A 123 1.14 -3.47 -3.37
CA ILE A 123 1.13 -3.80 -1.94
C ILE A 123 2.53 -4.08 -1.40
N CYS A 124 3.40 -4.69 -2.21
CA CYS A 124 4.81 -4.88 -1.88
C CYS A 124 5.56 -3.56 -1.71
N ILE A 125 5.46 -2.65 -2.68
CA ILE A 125 6.05 -1.31 -2.58
C ILE A 125 5.52 -0.57 -1.34
N SER A 126 4.29 -0.84 -0.92
CA SER A 126 3.72 -0.21 0.28
C SER A 126 4.33 -0.70 1.60
N LEU A 127 4.84 -1.93 1.62
CA LEU A 127 5.56 -2.55 2.74
C LEU A 127 7.00 -2.04 2.84
N SER A 128 7.62 -1.68 1.72
CA SER A 128 9.03 -1.30 1.69
C SER A 128 9.37 -0.24 2.73
N THR A 129 10.36 -0.53 3.56
CA THR A 129 10.72 0.28 4.74
C THR A 129 11.72 1.40 4.42
N ALA A 130 11.86 1.77 3.15
CA ALA A 130 12.96 2.60 2.64
C ALA A 130 12.97 4.06 3.13
N GLY A 131 12.18 4.41 4.15
CA GLY A 131 12.41 5.57 5.01
C GLY A 131 13.69 5.44 5.85
N GLY A 132 14.05 4.23 6.29
CA GLY A 132 15.24 3.98 7.09
C GLY A 132 14.92 3.41 8.47
N ILE A 133 15.95 2.89 9.14
CA ILE A 133 15.84 2.26 10.46
C ILE A 133 15.31 3.29 11.48
N GLY A 134 14.14 3.02 12.06
CA GLY A 134 13.52 3.85 13.10
C GLY A 134 12.51 4.90 12.62
N GLU A 135 12.23 4.97 11.31
CA GLU A 135 11.23 5.91 10.77
C GLU A 135 9.81 5.32 10.64
N GLU A 136 9.66 4.01 10.79
CA GLU A 136 8.39 3.31 10.67
C GLU A 136 7.97 2.75 12.01
N ASN A 137 6.71 3.00 12.37
CA ASN A 137 6.09 2.43 13.57
C ASN A 137 5.82 0.94 13.35
N ASP A 138 6.01 0.13 14.39
CA ASP A 138 5.74 -1.30 14.40
C ASP A 138 4.30 -1.60 13.92
N ASP A 139 3.33 -0.78 14.31
CA ASP A 139 1.93 -0.88 13.88
C ASP A 139 1.77 -0.76 12.34
N GLU A 140 2.55 0.09 11.68
CA GLU A 140 2.43 0.30 10.24
C GLU A 140 3.00 -0.88 9.45
N ILE A 141 4.10 -1.45 9.95
CA ILE A 141 4.69 -2.67 9.40
C ILE A 141 3.72 -3.83 9.58
N GLY A 142 3.16 -3.99 10.78
CA GLY A 142 2.15 -5.00 11.08
C GLY A 142 0.94 -4.90 10.16
N ASN A 143 0.39 -3.70 9.97
CA ASN A 143 -0.73 -3.47 9.05
C ASN A 143 -0.37 -3.79 7.60
N GLY A 144 0.82 -3.41 7.13
CA GLY A 144 1.29 -3.75 5.77
C GLY A 144 1.36 -5.25 5.54
N LEU A 145 1.94 -5.99 6.48
CA LEU A 145 2.02 -7.46 6.43
C LEU A 145 0.64 -8.11 6.50
N MET A 146 -0.24 -7.61 7.36
CA MET A 146 -1.63 -8.07 7.47
C MET A 146 -2.38 -7.90 6.14
N HIS A 147 -2.23 -6.77 5.44
CA HIS A 147 -2.88 -6.57 4.14
C HIS A 147 -2.37 -7.53 3.07
N ILE A 148 -1.06 -7.83 3.05
CA ILE A 148 -0.48 -8.82 2.13
C ILE A 148 -1.06 -10.20 2.42
N GLN A 149 -1.09 -10.59 3.70
CA GLN A 149 -1.68 -11.85 4.11
C GLN A 149 -3.14 -11.97 3.68
N ILE A 150 -3.97 -10.96 3.96
CA ILE A 150 -5.41 -10.97 3.62
C ILE A 150 -5.57 -11.11 2.10
N PHE A 151 -4.86 -10.29 1.32
CA PHE A 151 -5.00 -10.30 -0.14
C PHE A 151 -4.61 -11.64 -0.78
N LEU A 152 -3.56 -12.30 -0.29
CA LEU A 152 -3.15 -13.63 -0.79
C LEU A 152 -4.07 -14.73 -0.27
N GLY A 153 -4.37 -14.73 1.03
CA GLY A 153 -5.19 -15.76 1.67
C GLY A 153 -6.60 -15.82 1.09
N GLU A 154 -7.22 -14.67 0.80
CA GLU A 154 -8.53 -14.62 0.16
C GLU A 154 -8.51 -15.17 -1.27
N GLN A 155 -7.40 -15.02 -2.00
CA GLN A 155 -7.26 -15.65 -3.32
C GLN A 155 -7.08 -17.17 -3.21
N HIS A 156 -6.41 -17.67 -2.18
CA HIS A 156 -6.20 -19.12 -1.97
C HIS A 156 -7.43 -19.84 -1.42
N GLU A 157 -8.09 -19.23 -0.45
CA GLU A 157 -9.14 -19.87 0.34
C GLU A 157 -10.55 -19.41 -0.07
N GLY A 158 -10.65 -18.33 -0.86
CA GLY A 158 -11.90 -17.65 -1.12
C GLY A 158 -12.34 -16.81 0.09
N ARG A 159 -13.58 -16.32 0.04
CA ARG A 159 -14.20 -15.57 1.14
C ARG A 159 -15.63 -16.05 1.37
N ASN A 160 -15.98 -16.31 2.63
CA ASN A 160 -17.32 -16.77 3.04
C ASN A 160 -17.80 -16.06 4.32
N ASP A 161 -17.66 -14.74 4.36
CA ASP A 161 -18.12 -13.88 5.47
C ASP A 161 -19.46 -13.21 5.11
N ASP A 162 -20.35 -13.04 6.09
CA ASP A 162 -21.66 -12.40 5.92
C ASP A 162 -21.56 -10.88 5.69
N GLU A 163 -20.46 -10.23 6.13
CA GLU A 163 -20.26 -8.78 6.04
C GLU A 163 -19.51 -8.32 4.77
N GLN A 164 -18.93 -9.25 4.01
CA GLN A 164 -18.10 -8.98 2.83
C GLN A 164 -18.55 -9.78 1.60
N PRO A 165 -18.22 -9.34 0.37
CA PRO A 165 -18.55 -10.11 -0.83
C PRO A 165 -17.91 -11.50 -0.80
N SER A 166 -18.73 -12.55 -0.83
CA SER A 166 -18.27 -13.94 -0.87
C SER A 166 -17.80 -14.34 -2.26
N PHE A 167 -16.73 -15.14 -2.35
CA PHE A 167 -16.26 -15.74 -3.60
C PHE A 167 -15.49 -17.04 -3.33
N GLN A 168 -15.42 -17.90 -4.35
CA GLN A 168 -14.64 -19.13 -4.29
C GLN A 168 -13.13 -18.84 -4.43
N PRO A 169 -12.24 -19.78 -4.05
CA PRO A 169 -10.82 -19.69 -4.35
C PRO A 169 -10.53 -19.26 -5.80
N LEU A 170 -9.54 -18.37 -5.96
CA LEU A 170 -9.13 -17.77 -7.23
C LEU A 170 -7.70 -18.21 -7.61
N PRO A 171 -7.46 -19.52 -7.87
CA PRO A 171 -6.11 -20.08 -7.99
C PRO A 171 -5.27 -19.48 -9.12
N LEU A 172 -5.91 -19.07 -10.23
CA LEU A 172 -5.21 -18.41 -11.32
C LEU A 172 -4.73 -16.99 -10.93
N LEU A 173 -5.54 -16.26 -10.18
CA LEU A 173 -5.21 -14.91 -9.72
C LEU A 173 -4.14 -14.94 -8.63
N SER A 174 -4.22 -15.92 -7.72
CA SER A 174 -3.22 -16.09 -6.66
C SER A 174 -1.84 -16.33 -7.26
N ARG A 175 -1.73 -17.26 -8.23
CA ARG A 175 -0.47 -17.51 -8.95
C ARG A 175 0.08 -16.26 -9.63
N MET A 176 -0.77 -15.49 -10.32
CA MET A 176 -0.35 -14.24 -10.95
C MET A 176 0.12 -13.19 -9.93
N THR A 177 -0.52 -13.15 -8.75
CA THR A 177 -0.10 -12.27 -7.66
C THR A 177 1.24 -12.70 -7.10
N GLU A 178 1.46 -13.99 -6.86
CA GLU A 178 2.75 -14.53 -6.40
C GLU A 178 3.88 -14.18 -7.38
N GLU A 179 3.67 -14.40 -8.68
CA GLU A 179 4.62 -14.02 -9.73
C GLU A 179 4.92 -12.51 -9.69
N GLN A 180 3.92 -11.65 -9.45
CA GLN A 180 4.13 -10.21 -9.29
C GLN A 180 4.98 -9.85 -8.06
N ILE A 181 4.74 -10.53 -6.93
CA ILE A 181 5.46 -10.32 -5.66
C ILE A 181 6.92 -10.74 -5.81
N GLU A 182 7.16 -11.89 -6.46
CA GLU A 182 8.51 -12.38 -6.75
C GLU A 182 9.26 -11.43 -7.70
N GLU A 183 8.62 -10.99 -8.79
CA GLU A 183 9.22 -10.05 -9.75
C GLU A 183 9.62 -8.70 -9.13
N GLU A 184 8.88 -8.21 -8.12
CA GLU A 184 9.20 -6.96 -7.42
C GLU A 184 10.30 -7.13 -6.36
N GLY A 185 10.69 -8.37 -6.01
CA GLY A 185 11.71 -8.66 -4.98
C GLY A 185 11.24 -8.36 -3.56
N ALA A 186 9.95 -8.57 -3.30
CA ALA A 186 9.33 -8.21 -2.03
C ALA A 186 9.43 -9.31 -0.95
N ILE A 187 9.82 -10.53 -1.36
CA ILE A 187 9.99 -11.67 -0.45
C ILE A 187 11.08 -11.34 0.57
N GLU A 188 12.18 -10.71 0.14
CA GLU A 188 13.27 -10.28 1.00
C GLU A 188 12.83 -9.26 2.05
N GLU A 189 11.90 -8.37 1.71
CA GLU A 189 11.34 -7.39 2.65
C GLU A 189 10.46 -8.07 3.70
N VAL A 190 9.62 -9.03 3.30
CA VAL A 190 8.81 -9.84 4.23
C VAL A 190 9.70 -10.67 5.15
N GLU A 191 10.76 -11.29 4.60
CA GLU A 191 11.71 -12.08 5.36
C GLU A 191 12.49 -11.24 6.40
N ALA A 192 12.87 -10.02 6.04
CA ALA A 192 13.51 -9.10 6.97
C ALA A 192 12.63 -8.80 8.20
N GLN A 193 11.30 -8.79 8.04
CA GLN A 193 10.36 -8.55 9.14
C GLN A 193 10.14 -9.78 10.03
N MET A 194 10.44 -11.01 9.57
CA MET A 194 10.32 -12.22 10.40
C MET A 194 11.24 -12.22 11.63
N ILE A 195 12.39 -11.56 11.50
CA ILE A 195 13.40 -11.43 12.56
C ILE A 195 13.34 -10.09 13.28
N ASN A 196 12.40 -9.21 12.91
CA ASN A 196 12.26 -7.89 13.53
C ASN A 196 11.93 -8.05 15.02
N ASN A 197 12.79 -7.50 15.89
CA ASN A 197 12.65 -7.55 17.35
C ASN A 197 11.99 -6.28 17.91
N GLY A 198 11.14 -5.62 17.12
CA GLY A 198 10.26 -4.55 17.57
C GLY A 198 9.42 -4.95 18.78
N TYR A 199 8.65 -4.00 19.31
CA TYR A 199 7.88 -4.17 20.53
C TYR A 199 6.70 -5.14 20.39
N ASP A 200 6.38 -5.57 19.17
CA ASP A 200 5.14 -6.30 18.87
C ASP A 200 5.38 -7.73 18.34
N SER A 201 4.78 -8.71 19.04
CA SER A 201 4.76 -10.12 18.62
C SER A 201 4.02 -10.33 17.30
N ASP A 202 3.14 -9.39 16.94
CA ASP A 202 2.22 -9.54 15.82
C ASP A 202 2.93 -9.35 14.46
N ILE A 203 4.00 -8.53 14.38
CA ILE A 203 4.79 -8.37 13.15
C ILE A 203 5.39 -9.71 12.72
N LYS A 204 6.02 -10.45 13.65
CA LYS A 204 6.60 -11.76 13.33
C LYS A 204 5.52 -12.73 12.90
N TYR A 205 4.37 -12.71 13.56
CA TYR A 205 3.23 -13.55 13.20
C TYR A 205 2.75 -13.26 11.77
N PHE A 206 2.48 -11.99 11.44
CA PHE A 206 2.03 -11.59 10.12
C PHE A 206 3.09 -11.81 9.04
N ALA A 207 4.38 -11.58 9.33
CA ALA A 207 5.46 -11.87 8.40
C ALA A 207 5.56 -13.37 8.07
N ASN A 208 5.45 -14.23 9.08
CA ASN A 208 5.42 -15.68 8.89
C ASN A 208 4.20 -16.13 8.07
N ARG A 209 3.02 -15.56 8.36
CA ARG A 209 1.79 -15.82 7.60
C ARG A 209 1.92 -15.34 6.16
N ALA A 210 2.31 -14.09 5.92
CA ALA A 210 2.48 -13.53 4.57
C ALA A 210 3.49 -14.35 3.74
N LYS A 211 4.60 -14.78 4.35
CA LYS A 211 5.55 -15.69 3.71
C LYS A 211 4.94 -17.05 3.39
N ALA A 212 4.18 -17.63 4.33
CA ALA A 212 3.50 -18.90 4.11
C ALA A 212 2.49 -18.80 2.96
N GLU A 213 1.68 -17.75 2.93
CA GLU A 213 0.76 -17.49 1.81
C GLU A 213 1.52 -17.34 0.48
N THR A 214 2.66 -16.65 0.46
CA THR A 214 3.45 -16.45 -0.77
C THR A 214 4.17 -17.72 -1.25
N LEU A 215 4.59 -18.61 -0.34
CA LEU A 215 5.45 -19.76 -0.67
C LEU A 215 4.76 -21.13 -0.66
N ASN A 216 3.60 -21.28 -0.02
CA ASN A 216 2.99 -22.59 0.17
C ASN A 216 2.41 -23.20 -1.13
N HIS A 217 2.20 -22.42 -2.18
CA HIS A 217 1.52 -22.90 -3.40
C HIS A 217 2.43 -23.17 -4.60
N PHE A 218 3.73 -22.91 -4.50
CA PHE A 218 4.71 -23.31 -5.52
C PHE A 218 5.03 -24.83 -5.51
N ILE A 219 4.49 -25.62 -4.57
CA ILE A 219 4.83 -27.04 -4.36
C ILE A 219 3.63 -28.00 -4.63
N GLN A 220 2.51 -27.55 -5.20
CA GLN A 220 1.44 -28.47 -5.63
C GLN A 220 1.41 -28.72 -7.14
#